data_AF-A0A8B3P972-F1
#
_entry.id   AF-A0A8B3P972-F1
#
_cell.length_a   1.000
_cell.length_b   1.000
_cell.length_c   1.000
_cell.angle_alpha   90.00
_cell.angle_beta   90.00
_cell.angle_gamma   90.00
#
_symmetry.space_group_name_H-M   'P 1'
#
loop_
_entity.id
_entity.type
_entity.pdbx_description
1 polymer ?
#
loop_
_entity_poly.entity_id
_entity_poly.type
_entity_poly.pdbx_seq_one_letter_code
_entity_poly.pdbx_strand_id
1 'polypeptide(L)'
;MPEGAFSISYRNGMRAILVDVPNEQETRRYFGFPNDVPFYLKDVWSYCSPPTEDEGEQVASFMKNREWPGERFEAVCKIKVDNDVAVRGLITSVPKL
;
A
#
# COMPACT_ATOMS: atom_id res chain seq x y z
N MET A 1 0.71 -14.38 10.22
CA MET A 1 0.00 -13.26 9.58
C MET A 1 -1.05 -12.77 10.58
N PRO A 2 -1.22 -11.46 10.81
CA PRO A 2 -2.26 -10.94 11.71
C PRO A 2 -3.66 -11.41 11.28
N GLU A 3 -4.60 -11.46 12.22
CA GLU A 3 -5.99 -11.80 11.91
C GLU A 3 -6.60 -10.80 10.93
N GLY A 4 -7.38 -11.28 9.95
CA GLY A 4 -7.97 -10.43 8.90
C GLY A 4 -7.00 -9.90 7.85
N ALA A 5 -5.68 -10.04 8.06
CA ALA A 5 -4.68 -9.56 7.12
C ALA A 5 -4.56 -10.47 5.89
N PHE A 6 -4.13 -9.88 4.77
CA PHE A 6 -3.88 -10.60 3.52
C PHE A 6 -2.67 -10.05 2.79
N SER A 7 -2.05 -10.88 1.95
CA SER A 7 -0.83 -10.51 1.22
C SER A 7 -1.07 -10.32 -0.27
N ILE A 8 -0.44 -9.31 -0.86
CA ILE A 8 -0.36 -9.12 -2.31
C ILE A 8 1.12 -8.97 -2.70
N SER A 9 1.51 -9.67 -3.78
CA SER A 9 2.83 -9.53 -4.38
C SER A 9 2.69 -9.04 -5.82
N TYR A 10 3.33 -7.90 -6.11
CA TYR A 10 3.30 -7.26 -7.41
C TYR A 10 4.57 -7.56 -8.20
N ARG A 11 4.44 -7.60 -9.53
CA ARG A 11 5.59 -7.80 -10.45
C ARG A 11 6.62 -6.66 -10.41
N ASN A 12 6.23 -5.49 -9.90
CA ASN A 12 7.13 -4.33 -9.73
C ASN A 12 7.99 -4.40 -8.45
N GLY A 13 8.06 -5.58 -7.80
CA GLY A 13 8.87 -5.82 -6.61
C GLY A 13 8.18 -5.44 -5.29
N MET A 14 7.02 -4.78 -5.33
CA MET A 14 6.28 -4.45 -4.10
C MET A 14 5.65 -5.70 -3.50
N ARG A 15 5.95 -5.97 -2.23
CA ARG A 15 5.38 -7.05 -1.42
C ARG A 15 4.68 -6.44 -0.22
N ALA A 16 3.38 -6.71 -0.11
CA ALA A 16 2.50 -6.02 0.82
C ALA A 16 1.71 -7.02 1.67
N ILE A 17 1.71 -6.80 2.99
CA ILE A 17 0.81 -7.44 3.95
C ILE A 17 -0.17 -6.35 4.39
N LEU A 18 -1.40 -6.41 3.90
CA LEU A 18 -2.45 -5.46 4.25
C LEU A 18 -3.06 -5.88 5.58
N VAL A 19 -3.09 -4.96 6.54
CA VAL A 19 -3.66 -5.10 7.88
C VAL A 19 -4.73 -4.04 8.06
N ASP A 20 -5.83 -4.37 8.73
CA ASP A 20 -6.97 -3.47 8.96
C ASP A 20 -7.59 -2.87 7.66
N VAL A 21 -7.40 -3.57 6.54
CA VAL A 21 -8.02 -3.26 5.25
C VAL A 21 -8.99 -4.40 4.91
N PRO A 22 -10.23 -4.11 4.49
CA PRO A 22 -11.14 -5.14 4.01
C PRO A 22 -10.56 -5.90 2.82
N ASN A 23 -10.54 -7.23 2.90
CA ASN A 23 -10.08 -8.07 1.79
C ASN A 23 -11.16 -8.16 0.71
N GLU A 24 -11.15 -7.20 -0.22
CA GLU A 24 -12.10 -7.12 -1.34
C GLU A 24 -11.47 -7.64 -2.65
N GLN A 25 -10.49 -8.55 -2.58
CA GLN A 25 -9.81 -9.06 -3.78
C GLN A 25 -10.75 -9.76 -4.78
N GLU A 26 -11.94 -10.19 -4.37
CA GLU A 26 -12.95 -10.76 -5.26
C GLU A 26 -13.60 -9.69 -6.14
N THR A 27 -13.95 -8.54 -5.56
CA THR A 27 -14.73 -7.47 -6.20
C THR A 27 -13.88 -6.28 -6.67
N ARG A 28 -12.64 -6.16 -6.19
CA ARG A 28 -11.73 -5.05 -6.47
C ARG A 28 -10.37 -5.52 -6.95
N ARG A 29 -9.75 -4.73 -7.81
CA ARG A 29 -8.37 -4.90 -8.28
C ARG A 29 -7.46 -3.92 -7.57
N TYR A 30 -6.45 -4.43 -6.89
CA TYR A 30 -5.48 -3.64 -6.14
C TYR A 30 -4.26 -3.29 -7.00
N PHE A 31 -3.69 -2.11 -6.77
CA PHE A 31 -2.51 -1.60 -7.43
C PHE A 31 -1.49 -1.13 -6.39
N GLY A 32 -0.25 -1.57 -6.53
CA GLY A 32 0.87 -1.16 -5.68
C GLY A 32 1.74 -0.10 -6.36
N PHE A 33 1.93 1.03 -5.69
CA PHE A 33 2.77 2.15 -6.13
C PHE A 33 4.02 2.22 -5.26
N PRO A 34 5.13 1.60 -5.70
CA PRO A 34 6.38 1.59 -4.95
C PRO A 34 6.98 3.00 -4.90
N ASN A 35 7.47 3.41 -3.74
CA ASN A 35 8.40 4.54 -3.62
C ASN A 35 9.82 4.08 -3.95
N ASP A 36 10.69 5.03 -4.27
CA ASP A 36 12.11 4.77 -4.35
C ASP A 36 12.67 4.54 -2.94
N VAL A 37 13.30 3.38 -2.75
CA VAL A 37 13.89 2.95 -1.48
C VAL A 37 15.27 2.37 -1.77
N PRO A 38 16.20 2.41 -0.79
CA PRO A 38 17.49 1.74 -0.90
C PRO A 38 17.37 0.31 -1.43
N PHE A 39 18.36 -0.12 -2.22
CA PHE A 39 18.27 -1.39 -2.96
C PHE A 39 17.96 -2.60 -2.08
N TYR A 40 18.47 -2.62 -0.84
CA TYR A 40 18.26 -3.70 0.13
C TYR A 40 16.83 -3.76 0.71
N LEU A 41 16.00 -2.73 0.48
CA LEU A 41 14.60 -2.68 0.92
C LEU A 41 13.60 -2.97 -0.22
N LYS A 42 14.07 -3.08 -1.47
CA LYS A 42 13.17 -3.19 -2.63
C LYS A 42 12.29 -4.43 -2.59
N ASP A 43 12.83 -5.56 -2.15
CA ASP A 43 12.16 -6.86 -2.14
C ASP A 43 11.66 -7.30 -0.74
N VAL A 44 11.77 -6.41 0.26
CA VAL A 44 11.31 -6.70 1.62
C VAL A 44 9.80 -6.58 1.71
N TRP A 45 9.18 -7.47 2.49
CA TRP A 45 7.75 -7.40 2.79
C TRP A 45 7.45 -6.14 3.62
N SER A 46 6.47 -5.38 3.16
CA SER A 46 5.96 -4.20 3.86
C SER A 46 4.62 -4.50 4.53
N TYR A 47 4.38 -3.87 5.67
CA TYR A 47 3.07 -3.87 6.32
C TYR A 47 2.32 -2.62 5.89
N CYS A 48 1.08 -2.81 5.42
CA CYS A 48 0.27 -1.77 4.84
C CYS A 48 -1.01 -1.61 5.65
N SER A 49 -1.24 -0.42 6.17
CA SER A 49 -2.44 -0.09 6.96
C SER A 49 -3.13 1.13 6.37
N PRO A 50 -4.40 1.38 6.70
CA PRO A 50 -5.03 2.68 6.45
C PRO A 50 -4.12 3.84 6.94
N PRO A 51 -4.19 5.01 6.27
CA PRO A 51 -3.29 6.11 6.59
C PRO A 51 -3.59 6.67 7.98
N THR A 52 -2.54 7.03 8.71
CA THR A 52 -2.69 7.79 9.97
C THR A 52 -2.97 9.26 9.67
N GLU A 53 -3.40 10.03 10.67
CA GLU A 53 -3.68 11.47 10.52
C GLU A 53 -2.47 12.24 9.95
N ASP A 54 -1.26 11.92 10.44
CA ASP A 54 0.00 12.54 9.99
C ASP A 54 0.38 12.22 8.54
N GLU A 55 -0.24 11.20 7.93
CA GLU A 55 0.04 10.79 6.54
C GLU A 55 -0.91 11.46 5.54
N GLY A 56 -1.90 12.21 6.02
CA GLY A 56 -2.94 12.80 5.21
C GLY A 56 -2.42 13.67 4.07
N GLU A 57 -1.40 14.50 4.31
CA GLU A 57 -0.80 15.35 3.26
C GLU A 57 -0.09 14.52 2.17
N GLN A 58 0.64 13.48 2.56
CA GLN A 58 1.32 12.59 1.62
C GLN A 58 0.29 11.85 0.74
N VAL A 59 -0.78 11.34 1.36
CA VAL A 59 -1.88 10.67 0.64
C VAL A 59 -2.59 11.64 -0.29
N ALA A 60 -2.92 12.84 0.18
CA ALA A 60 -3.58 13.86 -0.62
C ALA A 60 -2.72 14.27 -1.83
N SER A 61 -1.42 14.47 -1.64
CA SER A 61 -0.47 14.77 -2.71
C SER A 61 -0.42 13.66 -3.76
N PHE A 62 -0.36 12.39 -3.32
CA PHE A 62 -0.38 11.24 -4.22
C PHE A 62 -1.68 11.13 -5.02
N MET A 63 -2.82 11.43 -4.40
CA MET A 63 -4.14 11.34 -5.05
C MET A 63 -4.45 12.55 -5.94
N LYS A 64 -3.77 13.70 -5.77
CA LYS A 64 -4.08 14.96 -6.46
C LYS A 64 -4.13 14.86 -7.99
N ASN A 65 -3.31 14.00 -8.58
CA ASN A 65 -3.24 13.83 -10.04
C ASN A 65 -3.83 12.48 -10.50
N ARG A 66 -4.60 11.81 -9.65
CA ARG A 66 -5.15 10.48 -9.90
C ARG A 66 -6.67 10.54 -9.89
N GLU A 67 -7.24 10.65 -11.08
CA GLU A 67 -8.69 10.67 -11.30
C GLU A 67 -9.13 9.39 -12.04
N TRP A 68 -8.78 8.23 -11.51
CA TRP A 68 -9.28 6.97 -12.06
C TRP A 68 -10.70 6.70 -11.55
N PRO A 69 -11.69 6.43 -12.43
CA PRO A 69 -13.05 6.17 -12.00
C PRO A 69 -13.13 5.00 -11.01
N GLY A 70 -13.72 5.25 -9.83
CA GLY A 70 -13.88 4.26 -8.76
C GLY A 70 -12.60 3.94 -7.97
N GLU A 71 -11.50 4.67 -8.22
CA GLU A 71 -10.27 4.51 -7.44
C GLU A 71 -10.48 4.89 -5.97
N ARG A 72 -9.99 4.02 -5.10
CA ARG A 72 -10.00 4.21 -3.66
C ARG A 72 -8.57 4.04 -3.14
N PHE A 73 -8.13 4.95 -2.30
CA PHE A 73 -6.91 4.77 -1.53
C PHE A 73 -7.14 3.69 -0.46
N GLU A 74 -6.25 2.70 -0.38
CA GLU A 74 -6.38 1.58 0.57
C GLU A 74 -5.43 1.73 1.75
N ALA A 75 -4.13 1.92 1.47
CA ALA A 75 -3.13 1.78 2.52
C ALA A 75 -1.79 2.48 2.20
N VAL A 76 -1.09 2.86 3.28
CA VAL A 76 0.32 3.23 3.27
C VAL A 76 1.15 2.03 3.69
N CYS A 77 2.14 1.65 2.89
CA CYS A 77 3.01 0.51 3.15
C CYS A 77 4.34 0.95 3.75
N LYS A 78 4.68 0.39 4.90
CA LYS A 78 5.90 0.71 5.66
C LYS A 78 6.76 -0.53 5.85
N ILE A 79 8.07 -0.31 5.88
CA ILE A 79 9.06 -1.29 6.35
C ILE A 79 9.67 -0.71 7.62
N LYS A 80 9.71 -1.52 8.68
CA LYS A 80 10.42 -1.20 9.92
C LYS A 80 11.77 -1.92 9.87
N VAL A 81 12.85 -1.16 10.02
CA VAL A 81 14.22 -1.68 10.12
C VAL A 81 14.85 -1.07 11.35
N ASP A 82 15.16 -1.90 12.35
CA ASP A 82 15.61 -1.44 13.66
C ASP A 82 14.67 -0.37 14.25
N ASN A 83 15.12 0.89 14.32
CA ASN A 83 14.34 2.03 14.81
C ASN A 83 13.78 2.92 13.70
N ASP A 84 14.09 2.63 12.44
CA ASP A 84 13.70 3.44 11.28
C ASP A 84 12.46 2.89 10.59
N VAL A 85 11.64 3.81 10.08
CA VAL A 85 10.45 3.51 9.29
C VAL A 85 10.63 4.08 7.89
N ALA A 86 10.65 3.20 6.90
CA ALA A 86 10.68 3.58 5.49
C ALA A 86 9.30 3.37 4.85
N VAL A 87 8.75 4.39 4.21
CA VAL A 87 7.51 4.25 3.42
C VAL A 87 7.85 3.55 2.10
N ARG A 88 7.53 2.25 2.01
CA ARG A 88 7.81 1.40 0.85
C ARG A 88 6.93 1.75 -0.35
N GLY A 89 5.74 2.28 -0.14
CA GLY A 89 4.83 2.64 -1.20
C GLY A 89 3.40 2.78 -0.73
N LEU A 90 2.47 2.87 -1.67
CA LEU A 90 1.05 3.07 -1.43
C LEU A 90 0.24 2.02 -2.18
N ILE A 91 -0.96 1.72 -1.68
CA ILE A 91 -1.90 0.82 -2.36
C ILE A 91 -3.19 1.57 -2.64
N THR A 92 -3.66 1.46 -3.88
CA THR A 92 -5.03 1.85 -4.27
C THR A 92 -5.76 0.65 -4.84
N SER A 93 -7.06 0.78 -5.02
CA SER A 93 -7.86 -0.23 -5.70
C SER A 93 -8.95 0.39 -6.57
N VAL A 94 -9.42 -0.36 -7.55
CA VAL A 94 -10.59 -0.02 -8.37
C VAL A 94 -11.58 -1.20 -8.38
N PRO A 95 -12.88 -0.99 -8.64
CA PRO A 95 -13.82 -2.08 -8.88
C PRO A 95 -13.36 -2.96 -10.03
N LYS A 96 -13.57 -4.27 -9.93
CA LYS A 96 -13.51 -5.17 -11.09
C LYS A 96 -14.77 -4.97 -11.92
N LEU A 97 -14.60 -4.86 -13.23
CA LEU A 97 -15.65 -4.86 -14.24
C LEU A 97 -15.57 -6.16 -15.03
#